data_AF-A0A520B5V0-F1
#
_entry.id   AF-A0A520B5V0-F1
#
_cell.length_a   1.000
_cell.length_b   1.000
_cell.length_c   1.000
_cell.angle_alpha   90.00
_cell.angle_beta   90.00
_cell.angle_gamma   90.00
#
_symmetry.space_group_name_H-M   'P 1'
#
loop_
_entity.id
_entity.type
_entity.pdbx_description
1 polymer ?
#
loop_
_entity_poly.entity_id
_entity_poly.type
_entity_poly.pdbx_seq_one_letter_code
_entity_poly.pdbx_strand_id
1 'polypeptide(L)'
;SGISKYKLRKKQTFNKLKDTEADLERVEDLLFEIERNLKTLENQAKKAERYYKLKEQYRELSVQLASHRISFFRTDLIALETQEQNQQLNRTELNTKIDLGEAALQKLKLESINQEKNLSVQQKATNEVVSKIRAYESEKKVKNEQMRFLQEKETRLANELEKDKNQVNHIKYNIKRLSEELLTETEIFNRVESDLKALKSSLDTLREQQQTEKNRTDNLIKSVNEMQNQVYALQKEIDILNIQKDALVQETNRNVDDTETKSMELKAFDHALAELDIQVREKQLTIKNFTDAEEILKEKLANAELNLSSNKEKLNAENRKKDAKQNEYNLTKSLVDSLEGFPESIRFLKKNSSFSKNALLLSDILFCDEDYRIAIENYLEPVMNHYVVEQYTDAVQAINLLTDASRGRANFFILENIPDKNATVANHEGLISALEVIEVDKKYKNLCNLLLQNVYIATAEQENLFKKNAQEGITILAKNGKYAQTKFTLSGGSVGLFEGKRIGRAKNLENLAKEIKSSETLINQY
;
A
#
# COMPACT_ATOMS: atom_id res chain seq x y z
N SER A 1 174.30 28.97 64.90
CA SER A 1 172.91 29.36 65.19
C SER A 1 172.59 30.71 64.58
N GLY A 2 171.51 30.82 63.78
CA GLY A 2 171.03 32.09 63.19
C GLY A 2 170.18 31.95 61.92
N ILE A 3 170.41 30.92 61.11
CA ILE A 3 169.82 30.81 59.75
C ILE A 3 168.49 30.02 59.73
N SER A 4 168.17 29.24 60.78
CA SER A 4 166.93 28.43 60.87
C SER A 4 165.67 29.25 61.24
N LYS A 5 165.82 30.35 62.00
CA LYS A 5 164.69 31.15 62.51
C LYS A 5 163.99 32.01 61.42
N TYR A 6 164.67 32.36 60.33
CA TYR A 6 164.10 33.18 59.25
C TYR A 6 163.25 32.35 58.26
N LYS A 7 163.70 31.14 57.91
CA LYS A 7 162.96 30.24 57.00
C LYS A 7 161.60 29.80 57.57
N LEU A 8 161.51 29.56 58.88
CA LEU A 8 160.27 29.14 59.53
C LEU A 8 159.24 30.29 59.57
N ARG A 9 159.68 31.52 59.90
CA ARG A 9 158.81 32.70 59.90
C ARG A 9 158.27 33.00 58.51
N LYS A 10 159.11 32.98 57.46
CA LYS A 10 158.66 33.21 56.07
C LYS A 10 157.60 32.19 55.62
N LYS A 11 157.76 30.91 55.99
CA LYS A 11 156.78 29.86 55.66
C LYS A 11 155.46 30.04 56.42
N GLN A 12 155.50 30.44 57.69
CA GLN A 12 154.29 30.75 58.47
C GLN A 12 153.55 31.98 57.95
N THR A 13 154.26 33.03 57.50
CA THR A 13 153.62 34.21 56.91
C THR A 13 153.00 33.89 55.55
N PHE A 14 153.66 33.07 54.72
CA PHE A 14 153.10 32.63 53.44
C PHE A 14 151.88 31.71 53.59
N ASN A 15 151.88 30.82 54.59
CA ASN A 15 150.70 30.00 54.89
C ASN A 15 149.57 30.87 55.43
N LYS A 16 149.83 31.83 56.32
CA LYS A 16 148.81 32.78 56.77
C LYS A 16 148.24 33.63 55.63
N LEU A 17 149.08 34.05 54.67
CA LEU A 17 148.63 34.77 53.48
C LEU A 17 147.76 33.89 52.57
N LYS A 18 148.15 32.62 52.36
CA LYS A 18 147.34 31.66 51.62
C LYS A 18 146.01 31.34 52.30
N ASP A 19 146.01 31.19 53.61
CA ASP A 19 144.77 30.95 54.37
C ASP A 19 143.86 32.19 54.28
N THR A 20 144.42 33.41 54.34
CA THR A 20 143.61 34.64 54.13
C THR A 20 143.15 34.82 52.68
N GLU A 21 143.94 34.39 51.68
CA GLU A 21 143.53 34.38 50.27
C GLU A 21 142.39 33.38 50.03
N ALA A 22 142.49 32.18 50.61
CA ALA A 22 141.43 31.17 50.54
C ALA A 22 140.17 31.59 51.31
N ASP A 23 140.31 32.28 52.45
CA ASP A 23 139.19 32.87 53.18
C ASP A 23 138.54 34.01 52.38
N LEU A 24 139.32 34.81 51.64
CA LEU A 24 138.80 35.86 50.74
C LEU A 24 138.08 35.27 49.54
N GLU A 25 138.64 34.24 48.90
CA GLU A 25 138.03 33.52 47.78
C GLU A 25 136.71 32.86 48.22
N ARG A 26 136.65 32.33 49.45
CA ARG A 26 135.43 31.80 50.04
C ARG A 26 134.39 32.87 50.35
N VAL A 27 134.82 34.06 50.77
CA VAL A 27 133.92 35.20 50.98
C VAL A 27 133.40 35.73 49.64
N GLU A 28 134.22 35.74 48.58
CA GLU A 28 133.81 36.08 47.22
C GLU A 28 132.81 35.05 46.65
N ASP A 29 133.05 33.75 46.85
CA ASP A 29 132.10 32.69 46.46
C ASP A 29 130.78 32.79 47.24
N LEU A 30 130.84 33.04 48.56
CA LEU A 30 129.65 33.29 49.39
C LEU A 30 128.91 34.56 48.95
N LEU A 31 129.62 35.63 48.58
CA LEU A 31 129.03 36.84 48.02
C LEU A 31 128.37 36.57 46.68
N PHE A 32 129.00 35.81 45.80
CA PHE A 32 128.45 35.45 44.49
C PHE A 32 127.21 34.55 44.63
N GLU A 33 127.23 33.60 45.56
CA GLU A 33 126.10 32.73 45.85
C GLU A 33 124.96 33.51 46.52
N ILE A 34 125.26 34.41 47.46
CA ILE A 34 124.27 35.30 48.10
C ILE A 34 123.69 36.25 47.06
N GLU A 35 124.48 36.89 46.19
CA GLU A 35 123.97 37.75 45.12
C GLU A 35 123.08 36.99 44.13
N ARG A 36 123.47 35.76 43.75
CA ARG A 36 122.65 34.90 42.89
C ARG A 36 121.34 34.53 43.59
N ASN A 37 121.40 34.13 44.86
CA ASN A 37 120.23 33.80 45.65
C ASN A 37 119.33 35.03 45.85
N LEU A 38 119.90 36.20 46.12
CA LEU A 38 119.19 37.46 46.27
C LEU A 38 118.49 37.86 44.98
N LYS A 39 119.13 37.69 43.81
CA LYS A 39 118.49 37.91 42.50
C LYS A 39 117.36 36.92 42.20
N THR A 40 117.49 35.66 42.64
CA THR A 40 116.38 34.68 42.53
C THR A 40 115.24 34.97 43.49
N LEU A 41 115.53 35.37 44.72
CA LEU A 41 114.57 35.79 45.75
C LEU A 41 113.85 37.08 45.32
N GLU A 42 114.55 38.03 44.72
CA GLU A 42 113.95 39.26 44.16
C GLU A 42 112.99 38.92 43.02
N ASN A 43 113.36 38.02 42.11
CA ASN A 43 112.47 37.56 41.04
C ASN A 43 111.26 36.76 41.58
N GLN A 44 111.46 35.93 42.60
CA GLN A 44 110.39 35.21 43.29
C GLN A 44 109.45 36.17 44.02
N ALA A 45 109.98 37.20 44.70
CA ALA A 45 109.22 38.25 45.34
C ALA A 45 108.41 39.05 44.32
N LYS A 46 109.02 39.47 43.20
CA LYS A 46 108.30 40.15 42.09
C LYS A 46 107.21 39.27 41.49
N LYS A 47 107.44 37.96 41.31
CA LYS A 47 106.42 37.01 40.84
C LYS A 47 105.28 36.84 41.85
N ALA A 48 105.60 36.70 43.13
CA ALA A 48 104.62 36.58 44.20
C ALA A 48 103.78 37.87 44.31
N GLU A 49 104.42 39.04 44.29
CA GLU A 49 103.74 40.33 44.29
C GLU A 49 102.81 40.47 43.07
N ARG A 50 103.27 40.08 41.88
CA ARG A 50 102.44 40.07 40.66
C ARG A 50 101.27 39.08 40.77
N TYR A 51 101.49 37.89 41.33
CA TYR A 51 100.43 36.91 41.57
C TYR A 51 99.40 37.43 42.56
N TYR A 52 99.80 38.02 43.68
CA TYR A 52 98.88 38.62 44.64
C TYR A 52 98.09 39.77 44.04
N LYS A 53 98.73 40.64 43.25
CA LYS A 53 98.03 41.70 42.48
C LYS A 53 97.00 41.13 41.50
N LEU A 54 97.38 40.14 40.70
CA LEU A 54 96.46 39.46 39.75
C LEU A 54 95.34 38.70 40.47
N LYS A 55 95.63 38.07 41.62
CA LYS A 55 94.64 37.35 42.42
C LYS A 55 93.61 38.30 43.02
N GLU A 56 94.05 39.46 43.51
CA GLU A 56 93.10 40.47 44.03
C GLU A 56 92.27 41.06 42.90
N GLN A 57 92.89 41.39 41.75
CA GLN A 57 92.14 41.84 40.56
C GLN A 57 91.13 40.79 40.08
N TYR A 58 91.52 39.51 40.04
CA TYR A 58 90.60 38.43 39.70
C TYR A 58 89.45 38.33 40.70
N ARG A 59 89.75 38.45 42.00
CA ARG A 59 88.73 38.44 43.06
C ARG A 59 87.73 39.58 42.86
N GLU A 60 88.21 40.80 42.69
CA GLU A 60 87.38 41.98 42.42
C GLU A 60 86.50 41.81 41.17
N LEU A 61 87.11 41.43 40.04
CA LEU A 61 86.39 41.21 38.77
C LEU A 61 85.39 40.06 38.87
N SER A 62 85.71 38.98 39.59
CA SER A 62 84.79 37.84 39.78
C SER A 62 83.57 38.22 40.62
N VAL A 63 83.77 39.04 41.66
CA VAL A 63 82.68 39.57 42.49
C VAL A 63 81.82 40.55 41.70
N GLN A 64 82.43 41.42 40.88
CA GLN A 64 81.70 42.32 39.98
C GLN A 64 80.87 41.55 38.95
N LEU A 65 81.44 40.52 38.31
CA LEU A 65 80.73 39.66 37.36
C LEU A 65 79.56 38.92 38.03
N ALA A 66 79.78 38.38 39.24
CA ALA A 66 78.72 37.71 40.00
C ALA A 66 77.60 38.69 40.38
N SER A 67 77.94 39.90 40.82
CA SER A 67 76.97 40.96 41.10
C SER A 67 76.15 41.33 39.86
N HIS A 68 76.80 41.49 38.71
CA HIS A 68 76.12 41.80 37.45
C HIS A 68 75.20 40.66 36.99
N ARG A 69 75.65 39.40 37.11
CA ARG A 69 74.81 38.22 36.81
C ARG A 69 73.61 38.12 37.73
N ILE A 70 73.78 38.35 39.04
CA ILE A 70 72.66 38.37 40.00
C ILE A 70 71.68 39.49 39.64
N SER A 71 72.17 40.67 39.25
CA SER A 71 71.32 41.78 38.82
C SER A 71 70.51 41.40 37.58
N PHE A 72 71.15 40.78 36.57
CA PHE A 72 70.48 40.29 35.35
C PHE A 72 69.44 39.21 35.64
N PHE A 73 69.80 38.19 36.45
CA PHE A 73 68.82 37.16 36.84
C PHE A 73 67.66 37.73 37.65
N ARG A 74 67.90 38.76 38.46
CA ARG A 74 66.83 39.45 39.19
C ARG A 74 65.91 40.21 38.24
N THR A 75 66.43 40.87 37.20
CA THR A 75 65.60 41.53 36.20
C THR A 75 64.77 40.53 35.39
N ASP A 76 65.37 39.40 35.00
CA ASP A 76 64.66 38.34 34.28
C ASP A 76 63.57 37.70 35.13
N LEU A 77 63.86 37.45 36.42
CA LEU A 77 62.90 36.89 37.35
C LEU A 77 61.70 37.83 37.55
N ILE A 78 61.94 39.13 37.74
CA ILE A 78 60.86 40.13 37.84
C ILE A 78 60.02 40.17 36.55
N ALA A 79 60.66 40.09 35.38
CA ALA A 79 59.95 40.06 34.11
C ALA A 79 59.07 38.80 33.97
N LEU A 80 59.60 37.63 34.35
CA LEU A 80 58.85 36.37 34.36
C LEU A 80 57.70 36.37 35.36
N GLU A 81 57.91 36.86 36.59
CA GLU A 81 56.84 37.00 37.59
C GLU A 81 55.73 37.93 37.10
N THR A 82 56.08 39.04 36.45
CA THR A 82 55.11 39.95 35.85
C THR A 82 54.34 39.27 34.71
N GLN A 83 55.03 38.48 33.88
CA GLN A 83 54.39 37.72 32.81
C GLN A 83 53.45 36.65 33.36
N GLU A 84 53.84 35.91 34.40
CA GLU A 84 53.02 34.92 35.08
C GLU A 84 51.76 35.56 35.66
N GLN A 85 51.89 36.69 36.37
CA GLN A 85 50.76 37.43 36.92
C GLN A 85 49.78 37.87 35.83
N ASN A 86 50.28 38.41 34.71
CA ASN A 86 49.44 38.80 33.57
C ASN A 86 48.72 37.60 32.95
N GLN A 87 49.41 36.46 32.80
CA GLN A 87 48.78 35.24 32.28
C GLN A 87 47.72 34.68 33.25
N GLN A 88 47.96 34.79 34.55
CA GLN A 88 47.00 34.36 35.56
C GLN A 88 45.75 35.25 35.57
N LEU A 89 45.91 36.57 35.43
CA LEU A 89 44.81 37.50 35.24
C LEU A 89 44.01 37.18 33.96
N ASN A 90 44.69 37.00 32.82
CA ASN A 90 44.03 36.61 31.57
C ASN A 90 43.26 35.29 31.71
N ARG A 91 43.84 34.30 32.38
CA ARG A 91 43.16 33.02 32.65
C ARG A 91 41.90 33.22 33.48
N THR A 92 41.96 34.04 34.53
CA THR A 92 40.77 34.35 35.33
C THR A 92 39.71 35.09 34.53
N GLU A 93 40.09 36.03 33.67
CA GLU A 93 39.15 36.75 32.79
C GLU A 93 38.51 35.82 31.74
N LEU A 94 39.27 34.90 31.17
CA LEU A 94 38.75 33.92 30.23
C LEU A 94 37.79 32.94 30.93
N ASN A 95 38.12 32.48 32.13
CA ASN A 95 37.24 31.61 32.90
C ASN A 95 35.92 32.30 33.24
N THR A 96 35.94 33.56 33.67
CA THR A 96 34.68 34.29 33.94
C THR A 96 33.84 34.49 32.68
N LYS A 97 34.47 34.72 31.51
CA LYS A 97 33.76 34.76 30.21
C LYS A 97 33.14 33.41 29.85
N ILE A 98 33.84 32.30 30.12
CA ILE A 98 33.32 30.95 29.92
C ILE A 98 32.11 30.72 30.82
N ASP A 99 32.23 30.98 32.13
CA ASP A 99 31.15 30.79 33.10
C ASP A 99 29.91 31.62 32.74
N LEU A 100 30.09 32.87 32.30
CA LEU A 100 29.00 33.73 31.82
C LEU A 100 28.35 33.17 30.55
N GLY A 101 29.16 32.65 29.62
CA GLY A 101 28.68 32.00 28.40
C GLY A 101 27.89 30.72 28.69
N GLU A 102 28.36 29.89 29.62
CA GLU A 102 27.67 28.69 30.06
C GLU A 102 26.35 29.00 30.75
N ALA A 103 26.32 30.01 31.63
CA ALA A 103 25.09 30.46 32.27
C ALA A 103 24.06 30.97 31.25
N ALA A 104 24.50 31.75 30.25
CA ALA A 104 23.64 32.21 29.16
C ALA A 104 23.10 31.04 28.32
N LEU A 105 23.95 30.05 28.01
CA LEU A 105 23.54 28.84 27.28
C LEU A 105 22.52 28.02 28.07
N GLN A 106 22.72 27.84 29.38
CA GLN A 106 21.77 27.14 30.23
C GLN A 106 20.41 27.86 30.28
N LYS A 107 20.41 29.19 30.35
CA LYS A 107 19.18 30.00 30.30
C LYS A 107 18.44 29.79 28.97
N LEU A 108 19.14 29.86 27.84
CA LEU A 108 18.55 29.62 26.51
C LEU A 108 17.99 28.21 26.35
N LYS A 109 18.69 27.19 26.89
CA LYS A 109 18.17 25.80 26.90
C LYS A 109 16.86 25.69 27.68
N LEU A 110 16.78 26.33 28.84
CA LEU A 110 15.58 26.31 29.67
C LEU A 110 14.41 27.03 28.96
N GLU A 111 14.69 28.18 28.32
CA GLU A 111 13.71 28.88 27.50
C GLU A 111 13.22 28.02 26.31
N SER A 112 14.12 27.32 25.62
CA SER A 112 13.77 26.39 24.53
C SER A 112 12.85 25.28 25.00
N ILE A 113 13.16 24.64 26.13
CA ILE A 113 12.31 23.57 26.71
C ILE A 113 10.93 24.11 27.08
N ASN A 114 10.85 25.32 27.63
CA ASN A 114 9.57 25.95 27.96
C ASN A 114 8.76 26.25 26.69
N GLN A 115 9.41 26.73 25.62
CA GLN A 115 8.75 26.97 24.33
C GLN A 115 8.25 25.67 23.70
N GLU A 116 9.05 24.61 23.72
CA GLU A 116 8.64 23.27 23.25
C GLU A 116 7.45 22.74 24.04
N LYS A 117 7.44 22.90 25.36
CA LYS A 117 6.32 22.51 26.22
C LYS A 117 5.05 23.30 25.88
N ASN A 118 5.17 24.62 25.71
CA ASN A 118 4.05 25.47 25.31
C ASN A 118 3.51 25.09 23.93
N LEU A 119 4.40 24.83 22.96
CA LEU A 119 4.03 24.36 21.63
C LEU A 119 3.28 23.02 21.71
N SER A 120 3.77 22.08 22.52
CA SER A 120 3.11 20.78 22.72
C SER A 120 1.69 20.92 23.30
N VAL A 121 1.51 21.81 24.28
CA VAL A 121 0.18 22.09 24.86
C VAL A 121 -0.75 22.72 23.82
N GLN A 122 -0.25 23.69 23.05
CA GLN A 122 -1.04 24.33 21.98
C GLN A 122 -1.43 23.32 20.90
N GLN A 123 -0.49 22.48 20.44
CA GLN A 123 -0.76 21.41 19.47
C GLN A 123 -1.83 20.44 19.96
N LYS A 124 -1.78 20.02 21.23
CA LYS A 124 -2.83 19.18 21.83
C LYS A 124 -4.20 19.87 21.81
N ALA A 125 -4.27 21.12 22.26
CA ALA A 125 -5.52 21.88 22.24
C ALA A 125 -6.06 22.08 20.81
N THR A 126 -5.20 22.37 19.84
CA THR A 126 -5.58 22.48 18.43
C THR A 126 -6.11 21.15 17.89
N ASN A 127 -5.44 20.04 18.17
CA ASN A 127 -5.87 18.71 17.74
C ASN A 127 -7.21 18.30 18.35
N GLU A 128 -7.47 18.66 19.60
CA GLU A 128 -8.77 18.46 20.24
C GLU A 128 -9.88 19.26 19.53
N VAL A 129 -9.63 20.54 19.22
CA VAL A 129 -10.58 21.38 18.50
C VAL A 129 -10.83 20.85 17.08
N VAL A 130 -9.78 20.47 16.35
CA VAL A 130 -9.90 19.86 15.01
C VAL A 130 -10.71 18.56 15.08
N SER A 131 -10.49 17.73 16.10
CA SER A 131 -11.25 16.49 16.29
C SER A 131 -12.73 16.76 16.56
N LYS A 132 -13.06 17.77 17.38
CA LYS A 132 -14.44 18.22 17.59
C LYS A 132 -15.08 18.76 16.32
N ILE A 133 -14.35 19.55 15.52
CA ILE A 133 -14.84 20.05 14.22
C ILE A 133 -15.16 18.88 13.29
N ARG A 134 -14.26 17.90 13.15
CA ARG A 134 -14.50 16.70 12.33
C ARG A 134 -15.73 15.90 12.80
N ALA A 135 -15.90 15.76 14.11
CA ALA A 135 -17.08 15.11 14.69
C ALA A 135 -18.37 15.87 14.31
N TYR A 136 -18.40 17.19 14.49
CA TYR A 136 -19.55 18.01 14.12
C TYR A 136 -19.82 18.02 12.60
N GLU A 137 -18.79 18.02 11.76
CA GLU A 137 -18.95 17.89 10.31
C GLU A 137 -19.55 16.55 9.91
N SER A 138 -19.10 15.46 10.55
CA SER A 138 -19.67 14.13 10.34
C SER A 138 -21.13 14.08 10.79
N GLU A 139 -21.44 14.61 11.96
CA GLU A 139 -22.81 14.66 12.47
C GLU A 139 -23.72 15.50 11.56
N LYS A 140 -23.23 16.66 11.10
CA LYS A 140 -23.95 17.51 10.14
C LYS A 140 -24.24 16.76 8.84
N LYS A 141 -23.30 15.99 8.30
CA LYS A 141 -23.51 15.18 7.09
C LYS A 141 -24.62 14.15 7.31
N VAL A 142 -24.56 13.40 8.41
CA VAL A 142 -25.60 12.41 8.76
C VAL A 142 -26.97 13.08 8.93
N LYS A 143 -27.04 14.22 9.62
CA LYS A 143 -28.29 14.97 9.80
C LYS A 143 -28.85 15.51 8.48
N ASN A 144 -27.99 15.95 7.57
CA ASN A 144 -28.40 16.39 6.23
C ASN A 144 -28.96 15.23 5.39
N GLU A 145 -28.34 14.06 5.43
CA GLU A 145 -28.87 12.86 4.77
C GLU A 145 -30.21 12.44 5.37
N GLN A 146 -30.34 12.45 6.71
CA GLN A 146 -31.62 12.18 7.39
C GLN A 146 -32.69 13.18 6.96
N MET A 147 -32.36 14.47 6.88
CA MET A 147 -33.28 15.52 6.43
C MET A 147 -33.73 15.27 4.98
N ARG A 148 -32.80 14.95 4.08
CA ARG A 148 -33.11 14.66 2.69
C ARG A 148 -34.03 13.44 2.56
N PHE A 149 -33.74 12.37 3.30
CA PHE A 149 -34.60 11.18 3.33
C PHE A 149 -36.00 11.50 3.86
N LEU A 150 -36.12 12.33 4.89
CA LEU A 150 -37.41 12.77 5.42
C LEU A 150 -38.19 13.62 4.40
N GLN A 151 -37.52 14.51 3.66
CA GLN A 151 -38.15 15.29 2.58
C GLN A 151 -38.60 14.41 1.40
N GLU A 152 -37.79 13.44 0.99
CA GLU A 152 -38.18 12.46 -0.03
C GLU A 152 -39.36 11.61 0.43
N LYS A 153 -39.41 11.24 1.72
CA LYS A 153 -40.55 10.53 2.31
C LYS A 153 -41.81 11.41 2.38
N GLU A 154 -41.68 12.68 2.75
CA GLU A 154 -42.78 13.64 2.79
C GLU A 154 -43.39 13.84 1.41
N THR A 155 -42.56 14.09 0.39
CA THR A 155 -43.01 14.26 -1.00
C THR A 155 -43.69 13.00 -1.54
N ARG A 156 -43.15 11.81 -1.23
CA ARG A 156 -43.78 10.53 -1.59
C ARG A 156 -45.16 10.38 -0.94
N LEU A 157 -45.26 10.62 0.38
CA LEU A 157 -46.52 10.52 1.11
C LEU A 157 -47.55 11.55 0.61
N ALA A 158 -47.12 12.76 0.26
CA ALA A 158 -47.98 13.77 -0.33
C ALA A 158 -48.56 13.31 -1.67
N ASN A 159 -47.73 12.71 -2.54
CA ASN A 159 -48.16 12.15 -3.82
C ASN A 159 -49.11 10.94 -3.65
N GLU A 160 -48.84 10.06 -2.68
CA GLU A 160 -49.74 8.94 -2.34
C GLU A 160 -51.09 9.47 -1.86
N LEU A 161 -51.08 10.46 -0.96
CA LEU A 161 -52.30 11.09 -0.43
C LEU A 161 -53.12 11.81 -1.51
N GLU A 162 -52.47 12.41 -2.51
CA GLU A 162 -53.15 13.01 -3.67
C GLU A 162 -53.80 11.94 -4.55
N LYS A 163 -53.12 10.83 -4.82
CA LYS A 163 -53.69 9.68 -5.55
C LYS A 163 -54.91 9.11 -4.81
N ASP A 164 -54.80 8.90 -3.51
CA ASP A 164 -55.88 8.37 -2.69
C ASP A 164 -57.08 9.32 -2.68
N LYS A 165 -56.86 10.64 -2.57
CA LYS A 165 -57.92 11.64 -2.70
C LYS A 165 -58.63 11.54 -4.05
N ASN A 166 -57.88 11.39 -5.13
CA ASN A 166 -58.46 11.25 -6.47
C ASN A 166 -59.25 9.93 -6.61
N GLN A 167 -58.76 8.82 -6.05
CA GLN A 167 -59.48 7.56 -6.02
C GLN A 167 -60.78 7.67 -5.20
N VAL A 168 -60.75 8.31 -4.03
CA VAL A 168 -61.95 8.56 -3.22
C VAL A 168 -62.98 9.39 -3.99
N ASN A 169 -62.53 10.43 -4.70
CA ASN A 169 -63.43 11.24 -5.53
C ASN A 169 -64.05 10.42 -6.67
N HIS A 170 -63.26 9.55 -7.31
CA HIS A 170 -63.75 8.66 -8.37
C HIS A 170 -64.76 7.63 -7.83
N ILE A 171 -64.49 7.03 -6.67
CA ILE A 171 -65.41 6.11 -5.99
C ILE A 171 -66.70 6.83 -5.61
N LYS A 172 -66.63 8.06 -5.05
CA LYS A 172 -67.83 8.87 -4.74
C LYS A 172 -68.66 9.15 -5.97
N TYR A 173 -68.04 9.48 -7.10
CA TYR A 173 -68.74 9.67 -8.37
C TYR A 173 -69.42 8.38 -8.84
N ASN A 174 -68.72 7.24 -8.77
CA ASN A 174 -69.27 5.94 -9.15
C ASN A 174 -70.43 5.52 -8.24
N ILE A 175 -70.34 5.73 -6.92
CA ILE A 175 -71.44 5.50 -5.98
C ILE A 175 -72.64 6.36 -6.36
N LYS A 176 -72.44 7.65 -6.65
CA LYS A 176 -73.51 8.54 -7.07
C LYS A 176 -74.18 8.03 -8.35
N ARG A 177 -73.40 7.70 -9.38
CA ARG A 177 -73.92 7.14 -10.64
C ARG A 177 -74.70 5.84 -10.42
N LEU A 178 -74.13 4.89 -9.67
CA LEU A 178 -74.79 3.62 -9.36
C LEU A 178 -76.07 3.82 -8.53
N SER A 179 -76.11 4.82 -7.64
CA SER A 179 -77.33 5.14 -6.88
C SER A 179 -78.43 5.72 -7.77
N GLU A 180 -78.07 6.52 -8.78
CA GLU A 180 -79.00 7.05 -9.79
C GLU A 180 -79.50 5.91 -10.69
N GLU A 181 -78.61 5.03 -11.17
CA GLU A 181 -78.96 3.83 -11.94
C GLU A 181 -79.89 2.90 -11.14
N LEU A 182 -79.59 2.63 -9.88
CA LEU A 182 -80.42 1.80 -9.00
C LEU A 182 -81.83 2.40 -8.83
N LEU A 183 -81.93 3.72 -8.62
CA LEU A 183 -83.22 4.40 -8.57
C LEU A 183 -84.02 4.16 -9.85
N THR A 184 -83.42 4.39 -11.02
CA THR A 184 -84.11 4.18 -12.30
C THR A 184 -84.54 2.73 -12.52
N GLU A 185 -83.69 1.75 -12.20
CA GLU A 185 -84.03 0.33 -12.31
C GLU A 185 -85.12 -0.08 -11.31
N THR A 186 -85.11 0.45 -10.10
CA THR A 186 -86.19 0.19 -9.13
C THR A 186 -87.53 0.77 -9.60
N GLU A 187 -87.54 1.94 -10.23
CA GLU A 187 -88.75 2.50 -10.84
C GLU A 187 -89.28 1.63 -11.99
N ILE A 188 -88.39 1.16 -12.87
CA ILE A 188 -88.73 0.24 -13.97
C ILE A 188 -89.28 -1.08 -13.42
N PHE A 189 -88.59 -1.67 -12.43
CA PHE A 189 -89.00 -2.90 -11.79
C PHE A 189 -90.40 -2.78 -11.17
N ASN A 190 -90.64 -1.72 -10.39
CA ASN A 190 -91.95 -1.47 -9.78
C ASN A 190 -93.06 -1.32 -10.83
N ARG A 191 -92.76 -0.68 -11.98
CA ARG A 191 -93.70 -0.59 -13.10
C ARG A 191 -94.02 -1.96 -13.68
N VAL A 192 -93.00 -2.75 -14.00
CA VAL A 192 -93.16 -4.10 -14.56
C VAL A 192 -93.89 -5.03 -13.58
N GLU A 193 -93.61 -4.94 -12.28
CA GLU A 193 -94.29 -5.72 -11.25
C GLU A 193 -95.78 -5.34 -11.17
N SER A 194 -96.10 -4.05 -11.25
CA SER A 194 -97.48 -3.56 -11.32
C SER A 194 -98.21 -4.06 -12.57
N ASP A 195 -97.58 -3.97 -13.74
CA ASP A 195 -98.12 -4.45 -15.01
C ASP A 195 -98.38 -5.97 -14.96
N LEU A 196 -97.45 -6.73 -14.39
CA LEU A 196 -97.57 -8.18 -14.22
C LEU A 196 -98.68 -8.56 -13.24
N LYS A 197 -98.87 -7.81 -12.14
CA LYS A 197 -100.00 -7.99 -11.22
C LYS A 197 -101.33 -7.73 -11.93
N ALA A 198 -101.43 -6.66 -12.72
CA ALA A 198 -102.62 -6.36 -13.51
C ALA A 198 -102.91 -7.41 -14.59
N LEU A 199 -101.87 -7.94 -15.25
CA LEU A 199 -102.03 -8.98 -16.25
C LEU A 199 -102.44 -10.31 -15.62
N LYS A 200 -101.89 -10.66 -14.44
CA LYS A 200 -102.31 -11.86 -13.68
C LYS A 200 -103.77 -11.77 -13.25
N SER A 201 -104.21 -10.63 -12.72
CA SER A 201 -105.62 -10.47 -12.36
C SER A 201 -106.53 -10.55 -13.58
N SER A 202 -106.12 -9.99 -14.73
CA SER A 202 -106.85 -10.15 -15.99
C SER A 202 -106.86 -11.59 -16.52
N LEU A 203 -105.81 -12.37 -16.29
CA LEU A 203 -105.76 -13.79 -16.66
C LEU A 203 -106.66 -14.63 -15.76
N ASP A 204 -106.67 -14.34 -14.46
CA ASP A 204 -107.52 -15.04 -13.50
C ASP A 204 -109.01 -14.78 -13.76
N THR A 205 -109.39 -13.53 -14.08
CA THR A 205 -110.78 -13.24 -14.51
C THR A 205 -111.14 -13.94 -15.82
N LEU A 206 -110.22 -14.00 -16.78
CA LEU A 206 -110.43 -14.73 -18.04
C LEU A 206 -110.56 -16.25 -17.81
N ARG A 207 -109.78 -16.82 -16.89
CA ARG A 207 -109.89 -18.23 -16.48
C ARG A 207 -111.20 -18.52 -15.78
N GLU A 208 -111.66 -17.63 -14.90
CA GLU A 208 -112.99 -17.75 -14.29
C GLU A 208 -114.09 -17.72 -15.36
N GLN A 209 -114.03 -16.77 -16.30
CA GLN A 209 -114.96 -16.71 -17.44
C GLN A 209 -114.92 -17.99 -18.27
N GLN A 210 -113.72 -18.49 -18.60
CA GLN A 210 -113.54 -19.75 -19.33
C GLN A 210 -114.13 -20.94 -18.56
N GLN A 211 -113.94 -21.00 -17.24
CA GLN A 211 -114.50 -22.06 -16.41
C GLN A 211 -116.03 -21.97 -16.33
N THR A 212 -116.60 -20.76 -16.27
CA THR A 212 -118.05 -20.57 -16.31
C THR A 212 -118.66 -21.00 -17.65
N GLU A 213 -118.01 -20.64 -18.76
CA GLU A 213 -118.45 -21.06 -20.10
C GLU A 213 -118.25 -22.56 -20.31
N LYS A 214 -117.17 -23.14 -19.78
CA LYS A 214 -116.96 -24.59 -19.78
C LYS A 214 -118.04 -25.31 -18.98
N ASN A 215 -118.34 -24.86 -17.76
CA ASN A 215 -119.43 -25.40 -16.94
C ASN A 215 -120.80 -25.26 -17.64
N ARG A 216 -121.04 -24.15 -18.34
CA ARG A 216 -122.23 -23.95 -19.17
C ARG A 216 -122.27 -24.94 -20.33
N THR A 217 -121.15 -25.18 -20.98
CA THR A 217 -121.01 -26.16 -22.06
C THR A 217 -121.23 -27.57 -21.54
N ASP A 218 -120.64 -27.93 -20.40
CA ASP A 218 -120.82 -29.24 -19.75
C ASP A 218 -122.28 -29.46 -19.32
N ASN A 219 -122.97 -28.41 -18.84
CA ASN A 219 -124.40 -28.47 -18.51
C ASN A 219 -125.26 -28.62 -19.78
N LEU A 220 -124.91 -27.95 -20.88
CA LEU A 220 -125.55 -28.16 -22.18
C LEU A 220 -125.30 -29.58 -22.69
N ILE A 221 -124.08 -30.12 -22.56
CA ILE A 221 -123.75 -31.51 -22.90
C ILE A 221 -124.56 -32.48 -22.02
N LYS A 222 -124.73 -32.22 -20.73
CA LYS A 222 -125.59 -33.04 -19.86
C LYS A 222 -127.05 -33.00 -20.31
N SER A 223 -127.59 -31.83 -20.64
CA SER A 223 -128.96 -31.69 -21.16
C SER A 223 -129.13 -32.37 -22.52
N VAL A 224 -128.13 -32.25 -23.40
CA VAL A 224 -128.06 -33.01 -24.66
C VAL A 224 -128.05 -34.50 -24.36
N ASN A 225 -127.20 -34.99 -23.46
CA ASN A 225 -127.12 -36.40 -23.08
C ASN A 225 -128.40 -36.91 -22.40
N GLU A 226 -129.13 -36.09 -21.65
CA GLU A 226 -130.46 -36.44 -21.11
C GLU A 226 -131.50 -36.61 -22.21
N MET A 227 -131.54 -35.69 -23.18
CA MET A 227 -132.35 -35.86 -24.39
C MET A 227 -131.87 -37.07 -25.21
N GLN A 228 -130.56 -37.29 -25.29
CA GLN A 228 -129.96 -38.41 -25.97
C GLN A 228 -130.28 -39.72 -25.25
N ASN A 229 -130.42 -39.75 -23.93
CA ASN A 229 -130.86 -40.92 -23.16
C ASN A 229 -132.34 -41.25 -23.38
N GLN A 230 -133.19 -40.23 -23.61
CA GLN A 230 -134.57 -40.43 -24.06
C GLN A 230 -134.62 -40.98 -25.50
N VAL A 231 -133.73 -40.50 -26.37
CA VAL A 231 -133.52 -41.07 -27.71
C VAL A 231 -132.93 -42.49 -27.62
N TYR A 232 -132.00 -42.77 -26.70
CA TYR A 232 -131.38 -44.07 -26.50
C TYR A 232 -132.34 -45.10 -25.89
N ALA A 233 -133.39 -44.70 -25.18
CA ALA A 233 -134.45 -45.63 -24.75
C ALA A 233 -135.24 -46.16 -25.97
N LEU A 234 -135.46 -45.31 -26.98
CA LEU A 234 -136.07 -45.69 -28.27
C LEU A 234 -135.06 -46.38 -29.21
N GLN A 235 -133.78 -46.03 -29.11
CA GLN A 235 -132.68 -46.63 -29.88
C GLN A 235 -132.23 -47.97 -29.29
N LYS A 236 -132.45 -48.26 -27.99
CA LYS A 236 -132.15 -49.57 -27.34
C LYS A 236 -132.93 -50.74 -27.94
N GLU A 237 -134.08 -50.46 -28.54
CA GLU A 237 -134.87 -51.41 -29.33
C GLU A 237 -134.25 -51.67 -30.72
N ILE A 238 -133.50 -50.70 -31.26
CA ILE A 238 -132.82 -50.75 -32.56
C ILE A 238 -131.37 -51.26 -32.42
N ASP A 239 -130.72 -51.05 -31.27
CA ASP A 239 -129.31 -51.36 -31.02
C ASP A 239 -129.04 -52.80 -30.54
N ILE A 240 -130.07 -53.54 -30.09
CA ILE A 240 -129.99 -55.01 -29.94
C ILE A 240 -129.65 -55.68 -31.28
N LEU A 241 -129.99 -55.04 -32.41
CA LEU A 241 -129.71 -55.54 -33.77
C LEU A 241 -128.36 -55.10 -34.35
N ASN A 242 -127.69 -54.06 -33.82
CA ASN A 242 -126.46 -53.51 -34.41
C ASN A 242 -125.19 -53.64 -33.56
N ILE A 243 -125.29 -53.88 -32.24
CA ILE A 243 -124.13 -53.94 -31.33
C ILE A 243 -123.35 -55.27 -31.40
N GLN A 244 -123.90 -56.33 -32.01
CA GLN A 244 -123.12 -57.55 -32.30
C GLN A 244 -121.99 -57.35 -33.34
N LYS A 245 -122.00 -56.24 -34.10
CA LYS A 245 -121.15 -56.10 -35.30
C LYS A 245 -119.92 -55.21 -35.11
N ASP A 246 -120.02 -54.10 -34.39
CA ASP A 246 -118.97 -53.07 -34.44
C ASP A 246 -118.07 -53.00 -33.19
N ALA A 247 -118.34 -53.83 -32.18
CA ALA A 247 -117.56 -53.91 -30.93
C ALA A 247 -116.16 -54.56 -31.06
N LEU A 248 -115.78 -55.09 -32.22
CA LEU A 248 -114.57 -55.93 -32.35
C LEU A 248 -113.42 -55.32 -33.17
N VAL A 249 -113.61 -54.17 -33.84
CA VAL A 249 -112.67 -53.70 -34.87
C VAL A 249 -111.75 -52.56 -34.41
N GLN A 250 -112.12 -51.78 -33.39
CA GLN A 250 -111.39 -50.54 -33.06
C GLN A 250 -110.37 -50.65 -31.92
N GLU A 251 -110.33 -51.76 -31.19
CA GLU A 251 -109.40 -51.96 -30.05
C GLU A 251 -107.99 -52.35 -30.50
N THR A 252 -107.81 -52.83 -31.74
CA THR A 252 -106.56 -53.42 -32.23
C THR A 252 -105.49 -52.39 -32.64
N ASN A 253 -105.87 -51.16 -32.97
CA ASN A 253 -104.96 -50.21 -33.65
C ASN A 253 -104.16 -49.28 -32.72
N ARG A 254 -104.33 -49.34 -31.40
CA ARG A 254 -103.72 -48.37 -30.46
C ARG A 254 -102.44 -48.83 -29.76
N ASN A 255 -102.07 -50.12 -29.86
CA ASN A 255 -100.96 -50.71 -29.10
C ASN A 255 -99.61 -50.80 -29.85
N VAL A 256 -99.53 -50.35 -31.11
CA VAL A 256 -98.32 -50.52 -31.94
C VAL A 256 -97.34 -49.35 -31.82
N ASP A 257 -97.82 -48.11 -31.66
CA ASP A 257 -96.97 -46.90 -31.72
C ASP A 257 -96.05 -46.67 -30.50
N ASP A 258 -96.36 -47.25 -29.34
CA ASP A 258 -95.63 -46.97 -28.08
C ASP A 258 -94.30 -47.74 -27.94
N THR A 259 -94.05 -48.74 -28.78
CA THR A 259 -92.86 -49.61 -28.70
C THR A 259 -91.67 -49.13 -29.53
N GLU A 260 -91.90 -48.26 -30.52
CA GLU A 260 -90.86 -47.80 -31.46
C GLU A 260 -90.01 -46.65 -30.88
N THR A 261 -90.59 -45.81 -30.01
CA THR A 261 -89.92 -44.63 -29.43
C THR A 261 -88.84 -44.97 -28.40
N LYS A 262 -89.03 -46.02 -27.58
CA LYS A 262 -88.05 -46.44 -26.55
C LYS A 262 -86.79 -47.11 -27.12
N SER A 263 -86.83 -47.62 -28.35
CA SER A 263 -85.71 -48.29 -29.03
C SER A 263 -84.63 -47.30 -29.52
N MET A 264 -85.01 -46.06 -29.82
CA MET A 264 -84.09 -45.04 -30.34
C MET A 264 -83.30 -44.34 -29.23
N GLU A 265 -83.87 -44.17 -28.03
CA GLU A 265 -83.21 -43.50 -26.89
C GLU A 265 -82.04 -44.33 -26.31
N LEU A 266 -82.15 -45.65 -26.31
CA LEU A 266 -81.09 -46.57 -25.86
C LEU A 266 -79.83 -46.53 -26.74
N LYS A 267 -80.00 -46.38 -28.07
CA LYS A 267 -78.87 -46.31 -29.01
C LYS A 267 -78.09 -45.00 -28.92
N ALA A 268 -78.73 -43.90 -28.51
CA ALA A 268 -78.07 -42.62 -28.30
C ALA A 268 -77.18 -42.62 -27.04
N PHE A 269 -77.60 -43.34 -25.99
CA PHE A 269 -76.83 -43.48 -24.75
C PHE A 269 -75.54 -44.31 -24.92
N ASP A 270 -75.61 -45.40 -25.68
CA ASP A 270 -74.43 -46.25 -25.97
C ASP A 270 -73.37 -45.48 -26.77
N HIS A 271 -73.79 -44.57 -27.66
CA HIS A 271 -72.86 -43.77 -28.44
C HIS A 271 -72.13 -42.71 -27.58
N ALA A 272 -72.85 -42.07 -26.64
CA ALA A 272 -72.28 -41.08 -25.71
C ALA A 272 -71.30 -41.71 -24.72
N LEU A 273 -71.57 -42.95 -24.25
CA LEU A 273 -70.65 -43.70 -23.39
C LEU A 273 -69.36 -44.07 -24.11
N ALA A 274 -69.43 -44.48 -25.37
CA ALA A 274 -68.25 -44.78 -26.18
C ALA A 274 -67.37 -43.54 -26.43
N GLU A 275 -67.99 -42.38 -26.67
CA GLU A 275 -67.28 -41.12 -26.88
C GLU A 275 -66.58 -40.62 -25.61
N LEU A 276 -67.22 -40.78 -24.45
CA LEU A 276 -66.65 -40.42 -23.15
C LEU A 276 -65.45 -41.31 -22.77
N ASP A 277 -65.51 -42.61 -23.07
CA ASP A 277 -64.42 -43.56 -22.78
C ASP A 277 -63.16 -43.27 -23.63
N ILE A 278 -63.35 -42.76 -24.86
CA ILE A 278 -62.24 -42.27 -25.71
C ILE A 278 -61.62 -41.01 -25.10
N GLN A 279 -62.42 -40.03 -24.66
CA GLN A 279 -61.92 -38.80 -24.05
C GLN A 279 -61.15 -39.05 -22.74
N VAL A 280 -61.59 -40.01 -21.92
CA VAL A 280 -60.89 -40.39 -20.68
C VAL A 280 -59.52 -40.98 -20.97
N ARG A 281 -59.40 -41.87 -21.97
CA ARG A 281 -58.11 -42.44 -22.38
C ARG A 281 -57.15 -41.39 -22.92
N GLU A 282 -57.63 -40.44 -23.73
CA GLU A 282 -56.81 -39.34 -24.23
C GLU A 282 -56.28 -38.47 -23.07
N LYS A 283 -57.14 -38.12 -22.10
CA LYS A 283 -56.73 -37.34 -20.93
C LYS A 283 -55.73 -38.08 -20.07
N GLN A 284 -55.89 -39.39 -19.84
CA GLN A 284 -54.91 -40.20 -19.10
C GLN A 284 -53.54 -40.27 -19.81
N LEU A 285 -53.52 -40.37 -21.14
CA LEU A 285 -52.28 -40.28 -21.93
C LEU A 285 -51.61 -38.91 -21.80
N THR A 286 -52.38 -37.81 -21.84
CA THR A 286 -51.82 -36.48 -21.65
C THR A 286 -51.25 -36.26 -20.25
N ILE A 287 -51.91 -36.76 -19.21
CA ILE A 287 -51.41 -36.68 -17.82
C ILE A 287 -50.07 -37.41 -17.70
N LYS A 288 -49.96 -38.61 -18.28
CA LYS A 288 -48.72 -39.40 -18.24
C LYS A 288 -47.55 -38.70 -18.97
N ASN A 289 -47.83 -38.08 -20.11
CA ASN A 289 -46.82 -37.29 -20.83
C ASN A 289 -46.36 -36.05 -20.04
N PHE A 290 -47.27 -35.41 -19.29
CA PHE A 290 -46.92 -34.27 -18.43
C PHE A 290 -46.11 -34.69 -17.21
N THR A 291 -46.39 -35.85 -16.59
CA THR A 291 -45.61 -36.36 -15.46
C THR A 291 -44.20 -36.74 -15.86
N ASP A 292 -44.04 -37.41 -17.02
CA ASP A 292 -42.70 -37.78 -17.53
C ASP A 292 -41.89 -36.53 -17.92
N ALA A 293 -42.55 -35.50 -18.47
CA ALA A 293 -41.92 -34.21 -18.75
C ALA A 293 -41.49 -33.47 -17.48
N GLU A 294 -42.29 -33.55 -16.41
CA GLU A 294 -41.98 -32.95 -15.10
C GLU A 294 -40.74 -33.59 -14.46
N GLU A 295 -40.61 -34.93 -14.52
CA GLU A 295 -39.43 -35.64 -14.01
C GLU A 295 -38.15 -35.25 -14.75
N ILE A 296 -38.19 -35.21 -16.08
CA ILE A 296 -37.05 -34.78 -16.91
C ILE A 296 -36.67 -33.33 -16.59
N LEU A 297 -37.65 -32.45 -16.33
CA LEU A 297 -37.41 -31.06 -15.96
C LEU A 297 -36.76 -30.94 -14.58
N LYS A 298 -37.20 -31.73 -13.60
CA LYS A 298 -36.59 -31.79 -12.26
C LYS A 298 -35.14 -32.24 -12.33
N GLU A 299 -34.82 -33.26 -13.13
CA GLU A 299 -33.46 -33.76 -13.28
C GLU A 299 -32.54 -32.73 -13.98
N LYS A 300 -33.04 -32.03 -15.00
CA LYS A 300 -32.33 -30.91 -15.63
C LYS A 300 -32.10 -29.74 -14.67
N LEU A 301 -33.07 -29.45 -13.81
CA LEU A 301 -32.99 -28.37 -12.82
C LEU A 301 -31.95 -28.69 -11.74
N ALA A 302 -31.94 -29.92 -11.21
CA ALA A 302 -30.92 -30.38 -10.27
C ALA A 302 -29.49 -30.33 -10.86
N ASN A 303 -29.32 -30.75 -12.12
CA ASN A 303 -28.04 -30.64 -12.81
C ASN A 303 -27.62 -29.18 -13.08
N ALA A 304 -28.57 -28.31 -13.40
CA ALA A 304 -28.30 -26.88 -13.56
C ALA A 304 -27.90 -26.22 -12.23
N GLU A 305 -28.53 -26.59 -11.11
CA GLU A 305 -28.18 -26.09 -9.77
C GLU A 305 -26.78 -26.53 -9.33
N LEU A 306 -26.38 -27.78 -9.59
CA LEU A 306 -25.02 -28.26 -9.33
C LEU A 306 -23.97 -27.54 -10.18
N ASN A 307 -24.26 -27.30 -11.45
CA ASN A 307 -23.36 -26.54 -12.32
C ASN A 307 -23.27 -25.07 -11.88
N LEU A 308 -24.39 -24.48 -11.45
CA LEU A 308 -24.44 -23.11 -10.93
C LEU A 308 -23.60 -22.98 -9.64
N SER A 309 -23.68 -23.94 -8.72
CA SER A 309 -22.90 -23.92 -7.48
C SER A 309 -21.40 -24.07 -7.76
N SER A 310 -21.01 -25.00 -8.63
CA SER A 310 -19.61 -25.20 -9.04
C SER A 310 -19.04 -23.96 -9.74
N ASN A 311 -19.80 -23.34 -10.64
CA ASN A 311 -19.35 -22.12 -11.32
C ASN A 311 -19.26 -20.93 -10.36
N LYS A 312 -20.17 -20.80 -9.38
CA LYS A 312 -20.06 -19.77 -8.33
C LYS A 312 -18.80 -19.94 -7.48
N GLU A 313 -18.43 -21.17 -7.13
CA GLU A 313 -17.20 -21.43 -6.37
C GLU A 313 -15.94 -21.06 -7.18
N LYS A 314 -15.89 -21.45 -8.45
CA LYS A 314 -14.79 -21.07 -9.36
C LYS A 314 -14.70 -19.57 -9.56
N LEU A 315 -15.84 -18.90 -9.79
CA LEU A 315 -15.94 -17.45 -9.93
C LEU A 315 -15.44 -16.74 -8.66
N ASN A 316 -15.84 -17.20 -7.48
CA ASN A 316 -15.39 -16.62 -6.21
C ASN A 316 -13.88 -16.83 -5.99
N ALA A 317 -13.33 -17.99 -6.36
CA ALA A 317 -11.89 -18.25 -6.27
C ALA A 317 -11.09 -17.33 -7.21
N GLU A 318 -11.54 -17.15 -8.45
CA GLU A 318 -10.89 -16.26 -9.42
C GLU A 318 -11.05 -14.78 -9.06
N ASN A 319 -12.20 -14.36 -8.52
CA ASN A 319 -12.38 -13.01 -7.99
C ASN A 319 -11.41 -12.72 -6.83
N ARG A 320 -11.21 -13.67 -5.90
CA ARG A 320 -10.22 -13.51 -4.82
C ARG A 320 -8.79 -13.37 -5.34
N LYS A 321 -8.42 -14.14 -6.37
CA LYS A 321 -7.11 -14.02 -7.03
C LYS A 321 -6.96 -12.66 -7.71
N LYS A 322 -8.00 -12.19 -8.42
CA LYS A 322 -8.03 -10.87 -9.04
C LYS A 322 -7.86 -9.78 -7.99
N ASP A 323 -8.62 -9.82 -6.90
CA ASP A 323 -8.54 -8.82 -5.82
C ASP A 323 -7.15 -8.78 -5.18
N ALA A 324 -6.53 -9.94 -4.94
CA ALA A 324 -5.16 -10.01 -4.43
C ALA A 324 -4.17 -9.33 -5.39
N LYS A 325 -4.21 -9.67 -6.69
CA LYS A 325 -3.33 -9.07 -7.71
C LYS A 325 -3.61 -7.58 -7.94
N GLN A 326 -4.88 -7.17 -7.85
CA GLN A 326 -5.28 -5.77 -7.98
C GLN A 326 -4.78 -4.93 -6.80
N ASN A 327 -4.84 -5.47 -5.58
CA ASN A 327 -4.29 -4.82 -4.40
C ASN A 327 -2.76 -4.72 -4.48
N GLU A 328 -2.08 -5.76 -4.95
CA GLU A 328 -0.64 -5.73 -5.20
C GLU A 328 -0.24 -4.71 -6.26
N TYR A 329 -1.00 -4.65 -7.37
CA TYR A 329 -0.82 -3.63 -8.40
C TYR A 329 -1.03 -2.22 -7.86
N ASN A 330 -2.09 -1.98 -7.10
CA ASN A 330 -2.39 -0.66 -6.54
C ASN A 330 -1.32 -0.20 -5.53
N LEU A 331 -0.82 -1.11 -4.68
CA LEU A 331 0.27 -0.84 -3.74
C LEU A 331 1.58 -0.56 -4.48
N THR A 332 1.92 -1.39 -5.47
CA THR A 332 3.15 -1.19 -6.26
C THR A 332 3.08 0.10 -7.06
N LYS A 333 1.90 0.43 -7.61
CA LYS A 333 1.66 1.67 -8.35
C LYS A 333 1.76 2.89 -7.45
N SER A 334 1.16 2.86 -6.25
CA SER A 334 1.25 3.98 -5.32
C SER A 334 2.69 4.23 -4.85
N LEU A 335 3.48 3.17 -4.65
CA LEU A 335 4.91 3.25 -4.32
C LEU A 335 5.77 3.79 -5.47
N VAL A 336 5.43 3.45 -6.72
CA VAL A 336 6.10 3.98 -7.92
C VAL A 336 5.75 5.46 -8.12
N ASP A 337 4.47 5.81 -8.00
CA ASP A 337 3.97 7.18 -8.20
C ASP A 337 4.43 8.12 -7.07
N SER A 338 4.55 7.63 -5.83
CA SER A 338 5.08 8.39 -4.70
C SER A 338 6.59 8.59 -4.75
N LEU A 339 7.29 7.77 -5.59
CA LEU A 339 8.74 7.63 -5.66
C LEU A 339 9.37 7.43 -4.27
N GLU A 340 8.70 6.61 -3.46
CA GLU A 340 9.09 6.32 -2.09
C GLU A 340 10.32 5.39 -2.06
N GLY A 341 11.36 5.82 -1.34
CA GLY A 341 12.67 5.17 -1.30
C GLY A 341 13.74 5.80 -2.20
N PHE A 342 13.42 6.83 -3.00
CA PHE A 342 14.40 7.58 -3.78
C PHE A 342 14.77 8.93 -3.12
N PRO A 343 16.06 9.35 -3.20
CA PRO A 343 16.50 10.69 -2.82
C PRO A 343 15.65 11.82 -3.45
N GLU A 344 15.52 12.94 -2.74
CA GLU A 344 14.69 14.08 -3.17
C GLU A 344 15.10 14.64 -4.54
N SER A 345 16.39 14.55 -4.89
CA SER A 345 16.94 14.95 -6.20
C SER A 345 16.32 14.17 -7.36
N ILE A 346 16.12 12.87 -7.19
CA ILE A 346 15.54 11.99 -8.23
C ILE A 346 14.04 12.27 -8.36
N ARG A 347 13.36 12.47 -7.22
CA ARG A 347 11.93 12.83 -7.21
C ARG A 347 11.66 14.16 -7.91
N PHE A 348 12.56 15.12 -7.74
CA PHE A 348 12.46 16.43 -8.39
C PHE A 348 12.66 16.32 -9.91
N LEU A 349 13.70 15.59 -10.36
CA LEU A 349 13.96 15.39 -11.78
C LEU A 349 12.84 14.63 -12.50
N LYS A 350 12.27 13.58 -11.89
CA LYS A 350 11.17 12.80 -12.50
C LYS A 350 9.88 13.63 -12.68
N LYS A 351 9.63 14.63 -11.83
CA LYS A 351 8.46 15.53 -11.92
C LYS A 351 8.60 16.59 -13.02
N ASN A 352 9.82 16.93 -13.43
CA ASN A 352 10.06 17.89 -14.51
C ASN A 352 9.89 17.20 -15.87
N SER A 353 8.75 17.47 -16.53
CA SER A 353 8.34 16.84 -17.78
C SER A 353 9.27 17.06 -18.97
N SER A 354 10.11 18.12 -18.95
CA SER A 354 11.09 18.39 -19.98
C SER A 354 12.27 17.41 -19.99
N PHE A 355 12.64 16.86 -18.82
CA PHE A 355 13.77 15.93 -18.66
C PHE A 355 13.30 14.48 -18.56
N SER A 356 12.17 14.24 -17.90
CA SER A 356 11.60 12.91 -17.61
C SER A 356 11.24 12.08 -18.86
N LYS A 357 11.05 12.72 -20.03
CA LYS A 357 10.73 12.02 -21.29
C LYS A 357 11.91 11.26 -21.90
N ASN A 358 13.13 11.74 -21.70
CA ASN A 358 14.32 11.22 -22.38
C ASN A 358 15.27 10.47 -21.42
N ALA A 359 14.98 10.48 -20.12
CA ALA A 359 15.83 9.90 -19.09
C ALA A 359 15.06 8.89 -18.23
N LEU A 360 15.52 7.64 -18.21
CA LEU A 360 14.99 6.57 -17.37
C LEU A 360 15.98 6.26 -16.24
N LEU A 361 15.49 5.78 -15.10
CA LEU A 361 16.34 5.27 -14.03
C LEU A 361 16.86 3.88 -14.43
N LEU A 362 18.08 3.54 -13.99
CA LEU A 362 18.63 2.19 -14.21
C LEU A 362 17.70 1.10 -13.64
N SER A 363 17.04 1.37 -12.52
CA SER A 363 16.05 0.46 -11.89
C SER A 363 14.82 0.16 -12.77
N ASP A 364 14.46 1.07 -13.67
CA ASP A 364 13.30 0.95 -14.56
C ASP A 364 13.68 0.28 -15.90
N ILE A 365 14.98 0.22 -16.22
CA ILE A 365 15.52 -0.34 -17.48
C ILE A 365 15.78 -1.85 -17.38
N LEU A 366 16.19 -2.30 -16.19
CA LEU A 366 16.58 -3.69 -15.97
C LEU A 366 15.42 -4.47 -15.35
N PHE A 367 15.10 -5.61 -15.96
CA PHE A 367 14.18 -6.59 -15.41
C PHE A 367 14.90 -7.91 -15.15
N CYS A 368 14.51 -8.59 -14.07
CA CYS A 368 15.13 -9.83 -13.63
C CYS A 368 14.04 -10.74 -13.03
N ASP A 369 14.21 -12.05 -13.24
CA ASP A 369 13.43 -13.11 -12.62
C ASP A 369 13.44 -13.01 -11.09
N GLU A 370 12.32 -13.40 -10.46
CA GLU A 370 12.11 -13.23 -9.01
C GLU A 370 13.16 -13.93 -8.15
N ASP A 371 13.56 -15.14 -8.57
CA ASP A 371 14.53 -15.98 -7.86
C ASP A 371 15.93 -15.34 -7.71
N TYR A 372 16.24 -14.35 -8.55
CA TYR A 372 17.57 -13.74 -8.65
C TYR A 372 17.56 -12.22 -8.37
N ARG A 373 16.37 -11.64 -8.23
CA ARG A 373 16.18 -10.18 -8.13
C ARG A 373 16.91 -9.57 -6.95
N ILE A 374 16.86 -10.22 -5.78
CA ILE A 374 17.53 -9.75 -4.55
C ILE A 374 19.05 -9.69 -4.75
N ALA A 375 19.61 -10.72 -5.39
CA ALA A 375 21.06 -10.83 -5.61
C ALA A 375 21.58 -9.70 -6.51
N ILE A 376 20.88 -9.43 -7.61
CA ILE A 376 21.24 -8.38 -8.57
C ILE A 376 20.97 -6.98 -7.99
N GLU A 377 19.88 -6.80 -7.24
CA GLU A 377 19.53 -5.51 -6.62
C GLU A 377 20.57 -5.06 -5.61
N ASN A 378 21.02 -5.95 -4.73
CA ASN A 378 22.03 -5.62 -3.72
C ASN A 378 23.38 -5.26 -4.35
N TYR A 379 23.73 -5.87 -5.48
CA TYR A 379 24.96 -5.54 -6.19
C TYR A 379 24.87 -4.18 -6.89
N LEU A 380 23.75 -3.91 -7.56
CA LEU A 380 23.54 -2.68 -8.31
C LEU A 380 23.07 -1.51 -7.43
N GLU A 381 22.77 -1.71 -6.15
CA GLU A 381 22.26 -0.69 -5.23
C GLU A 381 23.00 0.66 -5.32
N PRO A 382 24.35 0.72 -5.35
CA PRO A 382 25.07 2.00 -5.43
C PRO A 382 24.79 2.77 -6.72
N VAL A 383 24.48 2.06 -7.82
CA VAL A 383 24.27 2.61 -9.16
C VAL A 383 22.81 2.66 -9.59
N MET A 384 21.88 2.05 -8.85
CA MET A 384 20.45 2.00 -9.17
C MET A 384 19.78 3.35 -9.33
N ASN A 385 20.25 4.31 -8.53
CA ASN A 385 19.72 5.67 -8.46
C ASN A 385 20.21 6.58 -9.59
N HIS A 386 20.94 6.05 -10.58
CA HIS A 386 21.51 6.82 -11.67
C HIS A 386 20.52 6.88 -12.83
N TYR A 387 20.38 8.07 -13.44
CA TYR A 387 19.60 8.25 -14.66
C TYR A 387 20.43 7.87 -15.88
N VAL A 388 19.81 7.22 -16.85
CA VAL A 388 20.42 6.90 -18.15
C VAL A 388 19.93 7.94 -19.15
N VAL A 389 20.86 8.70 -19.72
CA VAL A 389 20.61 9.73 -20.74
C VAL A 389 21.34 9.40 -22.03
N GLU A 390 20.83 9.90 -23.16
CA GLU A 390 21.44 9.66 -24.46
C GLU A 390 22.72 10.48 -24.65
N GLN A 391 22.63 11.80 -24.45
CA GLN A 391 23.71 12.76 -24.71
C GLN A 391 24.27 13.37 -23.44
N TYR A 392 25.53 13.83 -23.51
CA TYR A 392 26.17 14.55 -22.41
C TYR A 392 25.41 15.84 -22.02
N THR A 393 24.81 16.52 -23.01
CA THR A 393 24.03 17.75 -22.81
C THR A 393 22.83 17.56 -21.89
N ASP A 394 22.18 16.40 -21.95
CA ASP A 394 20.99 16.10 -21.14
C ASP A 394 21.35 15.96 -19.66
N ALA A 395 22.51 15.36 -19.36
CA ALA A 395 23.03 15.28 -17.99
C ALA A 395 23.34 16.67 -17.42
N VAL A 396 23.98 17.54 -18.21
CA VAL A 396 24.31 18.91 -17.78
C VAL A 396 23.04 19.72 -17.52
N GLN A 397 22.03 19.60 -18.39
CA GLN A 397 20.74 20.27 -18.18
C GLN A 397 20.07 19.82 -16.88
N ALA A 398 20.07 18.52 -16.57
CA ALA A 398 19.52 18.00 -15.32
C ALA A 398 20.29 18.48 -14.07
N ILE A 399 21.62 18.56 -14.16
CA ILE A 399 22.46 19.09 -13.06
C ILE A 399 22.16 20.57 -12.82
N ASN A 400 22.00 21.36 -13.88
CA ASN A 400 21.63 22.77 -13.76
C ASN A 400 20.24 22.93 -13.13
N LEU A 401 19.26 22.14 -13.55
CA LEU A 401 17.92 22.14 -12.95
C LEU A 401 17.93 21.79 -11.45
N LEU A 402 18.77 20.84 -11.02
CA LEU A 402 18.94 20.53 -9.61
C LEU A 402 19.63 21.64 -8.83
N THR A 403 20.60 22.31 -9.45
CA THR A 403 21.36 23.41 -8.86
C THR A 403 20.49 24.65 -8.67
N ASP A 404 19.76 25.05 -9.72
CA ASP A 404 18.84 26.20 -9.70
C ASP A 404 17.73 26.03 -8.66
N ALA A 405 17.23 24.79 -8.49
CA ALA A 405 16.20 24.48 -7.51
C ALA A 405 16.76 24.11 -6.12
N SER A 406 18.09 23.98 -5.98
CA SER A 406 18.77 23.52 -4.75
C SER A 406 18.23 22.18 -4.21
N ARG A 407 17.93 21.22 -5.10
CA ARG A 407 17.27 19.94 -4.77
C ARG A 407 18.20 18.74 -4.66
N GLY A 408 19.47 18.94 -4.29
CA GLY A 408 20.42 17.86 -4.02
C GLY A 408 21.24 17.41 -5.25
N ARG A 409 21.76 16.17 -5.22
CA ARG A 409 22.70 15.62 -6.22
C ARG A 409 22.11 14.39 -6.90
N ALA A 410 22.41 14.20 -8.19
CA ALA A 410 22.06 13.01 -8.96
C ALA A 410 23.23 12.60 -9.87
N ASN A 411 23.31 11.32 -10.19
CA ASN A 411 24.34 10.77 -11.07
C ASN A 411 23.71 10.26 -12.37
N PHE A 412 24.49 10.26 -13.45
CA PHE A 412 23.99 9.97 -14.80
C PHE A 412 24.92 9.00 -15.55
N PHE A 413 24.34 8.04 -16.26
CA PHE A 413 24.99 7.23 -17.29
C PHE A 413 24.71 7.86 -18.65
N ILE A 414 25.75 8.10 -19.44
CA ILE A 414 25.65 8.75 -20.75
C ILE A 414 25.91 7.70 -21.82
N LEU A 415 24.87 7.32 -22.58
CA LEU A 415 24.94 6.25 -23.57
C LEU A 415 25.95 6.51 -24.69
N GLU A 416 26.08 7.77 -25.13
CA GLU A 416 27.04 8.18 -26.17
C GLU A 416 28.51 7.82 -25.84
N ASN A 417 28.86 7.77 -24.55
CA ASN A 417 30.24 7.53 -24.11
C ASN A 417 30.52 6.07 -23.75
N ILE A 418 29.54 5.17 -23.87
CA ILE A 418 29.70 3.77 -23.49
C ILE A 418 30.34 3.02 -24.67
N PRO A 419 31.50 2.39 -24.48
CA PRO A 419 32.15 1.67 -25.56
C PRO A 419 31.32 0.45 -25.98
N ASP A 420 31.20 0.25 -27.29
CA ASP A 420 30.64 -0.98 -27.89
C ASP A 420 31.60 -2.16 -27.63
N LYS A 421 31.56 -2.70 -26.41
CA LYS A 421 32.21 -3.95 -26.06
C LYS A 421 31.15 -5.01 -25.83
N ASN A 422 31.15 -6.03 -26.68
CA ASN A 422 30.42 -7.25 -26.41
C ASN A 422 31.13 -7.99 -25.28
N ALA A 423 30.42 -8.21 -24.17
CA ALA A 423 30.91 -9.02 -23.07
C ALA A 423 31.12 -10.46 -23.55
N THR A 424 32.32 -11.00 -23.37
CA THR A 424 32.58 -12.44 -23.52
C THR A 424 32.09 -13.14 -22.27
N VAL A 425 30.99 -13.88 -22.37
CA VAL A 425 30.47 -14.71 -21.27
C VAL A 425 31.39 -15.92 -21.12
N ALA A 426 32.09 -16.02 -20.00
CA ALA A 426 32.88 -17.19 -19.66
C ALA A 426 32.00 -18.17 -18.89
N ASN A 427 31.83 -19.38 -19.42
CA ASN A 427 31.05 -20.41 -18.74
C ASN A 427 31.91 -21.05 -17.64
N HIS A 428 31.46 -20.90 -16.40
CA HIS A 428 32.05 -21.55 -15.23
C HIS A 428 31.05 -22.54 -14.64
N GLU A 429 31.46 -23.79 -14.40
CA GLU A 429 30.58 -24.81 -13.83
C GLU A 429 30.02 -24.37 -12.46
N GLY A 430 28.69 -24.39 -12.32
CA GLY A 430 27.98 -23.99 -11.08
C GLY A 430 27.74 -22.49 -10.92
N LEU A 431 28.05 -21.67 -11.94
CA LEU A 431 27.82 -20.23 -11.97
C LEU A 431 26.99 -19.84 -13.20
N ILE A 432 25.93 -19.07 -13.01
CA ILE A 432 25.11 -18.49 -14.09
C ILE A 432 25.55 -17.05 -14.30
N SER A 433 25.73 -16.60 -15.54
CA SER A 433 26.06 -15.18 -15.78
C SER A 433 24.88 -14.28 -15.43
N ALA A 434 25.11 -13.17 -14.73
CA ALA A 434 24.06 -12.21 -14.44
C ALA A 434 23.43 -11.62 -15.72
N LEU A 435 24.16 -11.62 -16.84
CA LEU A 435 23.66 -11.17 -18.14
C LEU A 435 22.60 -12.10 -18.77
N GLU A 436 22.56 -13.38 -18.39
CA GLU A 436 21.59 -14.36 -18.90
C GLU A 436 20.25 -14.30 -18.18
N VAL A 437 20.24 -13.71 -16.98
CA VAL A 437 19.07 -13.66 -16.07
C VAL A 437 18.34 -12.32 -16.16
N ILE A 438 18.92 -11.35 -16.88
CA ILE A 438 18.32 -10.02 -17.06
C ILE A 438 17.69 -9.86 -18.44
N GLU A 439 16.54 -9.17 -18.47
CA GLU A 439 15.89 -8.72 -19.69
C GLU A 439 16.02 -7.20 -19.81
N VAL A 440 16.60 -6.74 -20.92
CA VAL A 440 16.88 -5.33 -21.18
C VAL A 440 16.65 -5.00 -22.65
N ASP A 441 16.11 -3.82 -22.93
CA ASP A 441 15.97 -3.32 -24.31
C ASP A 441 17.33 -3.18 -25.01
N LYS A 442 17.35 -3.44 -26.32
CA LYS A 442 18.59 -3.43 -27.14
C LYS A 442 19.42 -2.16 -26.98
N LYS A 443 18.76 -1.01 -26.78
CA LYS A 443 19.39 0.31 -26.59
C LYS A 443 20.27 0.39 -25.34
N TYR A 444 19.93 -0.33 -24.26
CA TYR A 444 20.65 -0.27 -22.98
C TYR A 444 21.55 -1.48 -22.75
N LYS A 445 21.61 -2.41 -23.70
CA LYS A 445 22.38 -3.66 -23.60
C LYS A 445 23.87 -3.42 -23.31
N ASN A 446 24.46 -2.41 -23.94
CA ASN A 446 25.88 -2.07 -23.74
C ASN A 446 26.18 -1.57 -22.32
N LEU A 447 25.26 -0.79 -21.74
CA LEU A 447 25.37 -0.33 -20.35
C LEU A 447 25.28 -1.51 -19.38
N CYS A 448 24.33 -2.42 -19.59
CA CYS A 448 24.19 -3.60 -18.75
C CYS A 448 25.38 -4.57 -18.91
N ASN A 449 25.92 -4.72 -20.12
CA ASN A 449 27.16 -5.45 -20.35
C ASN A 449 28.31 -4.84 -19.53
N LEU A 450 28.51 -3.53 -19.56
CA LEU A 450 29.58 -2.88 -18.80
C LEU A 450 29.45 -3.11 -17.28
N LEU A 451 28.22 -3.05 -16.75
CA LEU A 451 27.95 -3.19 -15.31
C LEU A 451 27.99 -4.64 -14.83
N LEU A 452 27.67 -5.63 -15.69
CA LEU A 452 27.47 -7.02 -15.29
C LEU A 452 28.39 -8.03 -16.01
N GLN A 453 29.34 -7.59 -16.84
CA GLN A 453 30.24 -8.47 -17.64
C GLN A 453 30.97 -9.53 -16.81
N ASN A 454 31.41 -9.18 -15.59
CA ASN A 454 32.15 -10.09 -14.71
C ASN A 454 31.33 -10.53 -13.48
N VAL A 455 30.00 -10.52 -13.58
CA VAL A 455 29.11 -10.81 -12.46
C VAL A 455 28.40 -12.14 -12.69
N TYR A 456 28.54 -13.06 -11.74
CA TYR A 456 27.99 -14.41 -11.81
C TYR A 456 27.19 -14.75 -10.56
N ILE A 457 26.17 -15.58 -10.71
CA ILE A 457 25.26 -16.02 -9.66
C ILE A 457 25.52 -17.50 -9.37
N ALA A 458 25.75 -17.83 -8.10
CA ALA A 458 25.94 -19.21 -7.65
C ALA A 458 24.60 -19.98 -7.60
N THR A 459 24.55 -21.17 -8.20
CA THR A 459 23.35 -22.02 -8.20
C THR A 459 23.13 -22.79 -6.89
N ALA A 460 24.18 -23.05 -6.12
CA ALA A 460 24.13 -23.77 -4.84
C ALA A 460 24.55 -22.87 -3.67
N GLU A 461 23.89 -23.02 -2.52
CA GLU A 461 24.20 -22.33 -1.24
C GLU A 461 25.49 -22.85 -0.59
N GLN A 462 26.59 -22.91 -1.35
CA GLN A 462 27.88 -23.28 -0.81
C GLN A 462 28.68 -22.02 -0.50
N GLU A 463 28.77 -21.67 0.78
CA GLU A 463 29.62 -20.57 1.27
C GLU A 463 31.10 -20.74 0.86
N ASN A 464 31.51 -21.97 0.49
CA ASN A 464 32.85 -22.30 0.00
C ASN A 464 33.13 -21.87 -1.46
N LEU A 465 32.12 -21.49 -2.25
CA LEU A 465 32.31 -21.01 -3.63
C LEU A 465 33.05 -19.66 -3.67
N PHE A 466 32.78 -18.78 -2.70
CA PHE A 466 33.45 -17.48 -2.57
C PHE A 466 34.96 -17.61 -2.30
N LYS A 467 35.41 -18.71 -1.68
CA LYS A 467 36.83 -18.98 -1.39
C LYS A 467 37.59 -19.63 -2.55
N LYS A 468 36.93 -20.47 -3.37
CA LYS A 468 37.59 -21.25 -4.45
C LYS A 468 37.70 -20.50 -5.78
N ASN A 469 36.69 -19.71 -6.15
CA ASN A 469 36.56 -19.15 -7.50
C ASN A 469 36.92 -17.66 -7.60
N ALA A 470 37.52 -17.09 -6.56
CA ALA A 470 38.00 -15.72 -6.58
C ALA A 470 39.27 -15.61 -7.45
N GLN A 471 39.13 -15.62 -8.76
CA GLN A 471 40.16 -15.10 -9.65
C GLN A 471 40.08 -13.57 -9.70
N GLU A 472 41.19 -12.91 -10.05
CA GLU A 472 41.24 -11.46 -10.18
C GLU A 472 40.24 -10.98 -11.24
N GLY A 473 39.20 -10.25 -10.80
CA GLY A 473 38.27 -9.55 -11.68
C GLY A 473 36.84 -10.09 -11.78
N ILE A 474 36.48 -11.17 -11.07
CA ILE A 474 35.13 -11.77 -11.11
C ILE A 474 34.37 -11.53 -9.80
N THR A 475 33.13 -11.04 -9.90
CA THR A 475 32.19 -10.88 -8.77
C THR A 475 31.21 -12.04 -8.74
N ILE A 476 31.03 -12.63 -7.56
CA ILE A 476 30.07 -13.73 -7.35
C ILE A 476 28.94 -13.25 -6.44
N LEU A 477 27.70 -13.55 -6.82
CA LEU A 477 26.47 -13.27 -6.09
C LEU A 477 25.83 -14.58 -5.62
N ALA A 478 25.35 -14.64 -4.39
CA ALA A 478 24.46 -15.70 -3.91
C ALA A 478 23.00 -15.26 -4.01
N LYS A 479 22.08 -16.22 -4.17
CA LYS A 479 20.62 -15.97 -4.26
C LYS A 479 20.06 -15.17 -3.08
N ASN A 480 20.65 -15.33 -1.89
CA ASN A 480 20.26 -14.64 -0.66
C ASN A 480 20.75 -13.18 -0.55
N GLY A 481 21.38 -12.63 -1.60
CA GLY A 481 21.82 -11.23 -1.61
C GLY A 481 23.21 -10.98 -1.03
N LYS A 482 23.95 -12.02 -0.62
CA LYS A 482 25.38 -11.92 -0.28
C LYS A 482 26.23 -11.86 -1.55
N TYR A 483 27.25 -11.02 -1.58
CA TYR A 483 28.17 -10.96 -2.71
C TYR A 483 29.61 -10.69 -2.31
N ALA A 484 30.56 -11.13 -3.14
CA ALA A 484 31.99 -10.85 -3.00
C ALA A 484 32.55 -10.27 -4.31
N GLN A 485 33.08 -9.04 -4.24
CA GLN A 485 33.70 -8.36 -5.39
C GLN A 485 35.18 -8.69 -5.54
N THR A 486 35.87 -8.98 -4.42
CA THR A 486 37.28 -9.35 -4.39
C THR A 486 37.50 -10.47 -3.37
N LYS A 487 38.69 -11.10 -3.37
CA LYS A 487 39.11 -12.04 -2.31
C LYS A 487 39.00 -11.47 -0.89
N PHE A 488 39.02 -10.14 -0.76
CA PHE A 488 39.14 -9.44 0.52
C PHE A 488 37.85 -8.74 0.95
N THR A 489 36.83 -8.70 0.09
CA THR A 489 35.58 -7.98 0.36
C THR A 489 34.38 -8.91 0.24
N LEU A 490 33.62 -9.03 1.34
CA LEU A 490 32.37 -9.76 1.41
C LEU A 490 31.29 -8.80 1.94
N SER A 491 30.22 -8.65 1.19
CA SER A 491 29.07 -7.81 1.54
C SER A 491 27.85 -8.69 1.74
N GLY A 492 27.08 -8.43 2.80
CA GLY A 492 25.86 -9.14 3.11
C GLY A 492 25.15 -8.52 4.32
N GLY A 493 23.85 -8.79 4.46
CA GLY A 493 23.00 -8.24 5.52
C GLY A 493 21.64 -8.91 5.57
N SER A 494 20.74 -8.39 6.41
CA SER A 494 19.33 -8.80 6.45
C SER A 494 18.54 -8.06 5.37
N VAL A 495 17.89 -8.80 4.48
CA VAL A 495 17.07 -8.23 3.41
C VAL A 495 15.81 -7.62 4.01
N GLY A 496 15.61 -6.32 3.83
CA GLY A 496 14.40 -5.62 4.28
C GLY A 496 13.17 -6.07 3.48
N LEU A 497 11.95 -5.89 4.04
CA LEU A 497 10.67 -6.29 3.40
C LEU A 497 10.42 -5.68 2.00
N PHE A 498 11.20 -4.65 1.63
CA PHE A 498 11.10 -3.90 0.37
C PHE A 498 12.36 -4.01 -0.51
N GLU A 499 13.41 -4.69 -0.05
CA GLU A 499 14.63 -4.95 -0.83
C GLU A 499 14.40 -6.14 -1.76
N GLY A 500 14.87 -6.04 -3.00
CA GLY A 500 14.53 -6.98 -4.08
C GLY A 500 13.21 -6.65 -4.79
N LYS A 501 12.61 -5.49 -4.52
CA LYS A 501 11.39 -4.99 -5.21
C LYS A 501 11.62 -3.64 -5.90
N ARG A 502 12.87 -3.16 -6.02
CA ARG A 502 13.18 -1.90 -6.71
C ARG A 502 13.45 -2.12 -8.20
N ILE A 503 14.07 -3.24 -8.55
CA ILE A 503 14.28 -3.63 -9.95
C ILE A 503 12.96 -3.96 -10.63
N GLY A 504 12.74 -3.39 -11.82
CA GLY A 504 11.69 -3.84 -12.71
C GLY A 504 10.27 -3.51 -12.25
N ARG A 505 10.08 -2.52 -11.36
CA ARG A 505 8.75 -2.11 -10.86
C ARG A 505 7.77 -1.78 -11.99
N ALA A 506 8.25 -1.06 -13.02
CA ALA A 506 7.44 -0.69 -14.18
C ALA A 506 6.98 -1.92 -14.99
N LYS A 507 7.87 -2.88 -15.22
CA LYS A 507 7.56 -4.11 -15.97
C LYS A 507 6.78 -5.12 -15.13
N ASN A 508 6.99 -5.15 -13.81
CA ASN A 508 6.15 -5.91 -12.88
C ASN A 508 4.71 -5.38 -12.84
N LEU A 509 4.53 -4.05 -12.86
CA LEU A 509 3.19 -3.45 -13.01
C LEU A 509 2.54 -3.84 -14.35
N GLU A 510 3.30 -3.91 -15.44
CA GLU A 510 2.79 -4.36 -16.73
C GLU A 510 2.39 -5.85 -16.71
N ASN A 511 3.20 -6.71 -16.09
CA ASN A 511 2.88 -8.13 -15.92
C ASN A 511 1.65 -8.33 -15.04
N LEU A 512 1.57 -7.66 -13.89
CA LEU A 512 0.38 -7.66 -13.03
C LEU A 512 -0.85 -7.16 -13.79
N ALA A 513 -0.73 -6.12 -14.62
CA ALA A 513 -1.84 -5.63 -15.45
C ALA A 513 -2.28 -6.63 -16.53
N LYS A 514 -1.35 -7.36 -17.16
CA LYS A 514 -1.66 -8.44 -18.11
C LYS A 514 -2.36 -9.59 -17.40
N GLU A 515 -1.89 -9.97 -16.21
CA GLU A 515 -2.50 -11.02 -15.41
C GLU A 515 -3.90 -10.64 -14.93
N ILE A 516 -4.09 -9.40 -14.46
CA ILE A 516 -5.42 -8.88 -14.08
C ILE A 516 -6.36 -8.92 -15.28
N LYS A 517 -5.92 -8.48 -16.47
CA LYS A 517 -6.72 -8.58 -17.70
C LYS A 517 -7.06 -10.02 -18.06
N SER A 518 -6.11 -10.95 -17.92
CA SER A 518 -6.35 -12.37 -18.18
C SER A 518 -7.37 -12.96 -17.21
N SER A 519 -7.27 -12.62 -15.92
CA SER A 519 -8.25 -12.99 -14.90
C SER A 519 -9.61 -12.34 -15.17
N GLU A 520 -9.67 -11.10 -15.62
CA GLU A 520 -10.93 -10.44 -16.02
C GLU A 520 -11.58 -11.11 -17.22
N THR A 521 -10.80 -11.48 -18.24
CA THR A 521 -11.35 -12.23 -19.37
C THR A 521 -11.86 -13.60 -18.96
N LEU A 522 -11.20 -14.26 -18.01
CA LEU A 522 -11.63 -15.55 -17.49
C LEU A 522 -12.91 -15.41 -16.65
N ILE A 523 -13.00 -14.38 -15.80
CA ILE A 523 -14.18 -14.05 -14.99
C ILE A 523 -15.38 -13.72 -15.88
N ASN A 524 -15.17 -12.99 -16.99
CA ASN A 524 -16.24 -12.65 -17.94
C ASN A 524 -16.72 -13.84 -18.80
N GLN A 525 -16.00 -14.96 -18.80
CA GLN A 525 -16.42 -16.19 -19.48
C GLN A 525 -17.34 -17.08 -18.62
N TYR A 526 -17.35 -16.86 -17.29
CA TYR A 526 -18.27 -17.49 -16.35
C TYR A 526 -19.53 -16.63 -16.18
#